data_AF-A0A957C120-F1
#
_entry.id   AF-A0A957C120-F1
#
_cell.length_a   1.000
_cell.length_b   1.000
_cell.length_c   1.000
_cell.angle_alpha   90.00
_cell.angle_beta   90.00
_cell.angle_gamma   90.00
#
_symmetry.space_group_name_H-M   'P 1'
#
loop_
_entity.id
_entity.type
_entity.pdbx_description
1 polymer ?
#
loop_
_entity_poly.entity_id
_entity_poly.type
_entity_poly.pdbx_seq_one_letter_code
_entity_poly.pdbx_strand_id
1 'polypeptide(L)'
;MSVVRKFFPLMLIVLALLSMALPAFAQTTGEVELVGTVEAMTLDTITVNGQAIDVSTAEINTSVEVGAVVKVEGMLNPDGSISAREVNAVAEGVQPGEAELIGILTSFNSSTMVVNGQTIDISTAELYPGLTVGEMVKVHAVATADGTWIAREAEPYSPAAEDDGTGLPGEFEITGTLEAVGDGSITVAGQSIVITGAEVKSALVVGVRVKVHVSLVDGVLVAREVENAVSDMNDNTNSNDK
;
A
#
# COMPACT_ATOMS: atom_id res chain seq x y z
N MET A 1 52.33 -55.58 -26.15
CA MET A 1 51.89 -54.57 -25.17
C MET A 1 50.66 -53.87 -25.71
N SER A 2 49.51 -54.18 -25.13
CA SER A 2 48.19 -53.63 -25.45
C SER A 2 47.91 -52.45 -24.53
N VAL A 3 47.44 -51.33 -25.06
CA VAL A 3 46.65 -50.35 -24.29
C VAL A 3 45.50 -49.86 -25.17
N VAL A 4 44.33 -50.45 -24.95
CA VAL A 4 43.04 -49.98 -25.42
C VAL A 4 42.62 -48.83 -24.50
N ARG A 5 42.46 -47.61 -25.01
CA ARG A 5 41.78 -46.52 -24.30
C ARG A 5 40.32 -46.46 -24.78
N LYS A 6 39.41 -46.92 -23.94
CA LYS A 6 37.98 -46.65 -24.00
C LYS A 6 37.76 -45.21 -23.52
N PHE A 7 37.01 -44.39 -24.26
CA PHE A 7 36.42 -43.16 -23.71
C PHE A 7 34.97 -43.03 -24.19
N PHE A 8 34.12 -42.68 -23.22
CA PHE A 8 32.66 -42.74 -23.17
C PHE A 8 31.96 -41.80 -24.17
N PRO A 9 30.78 -42.17 -24.71
CA PRO A 9 29.92 -41.22 -25.41
C PRO A 9 29.26 -40.26 -24.41
N LEU A 10 29.36 -38.96 -24.70
CA LEU A 10 28.68 -37.88 -23.98
C LEU A 10 27.17 -38.01 -24.23
N MET A 11 26.43 -38.29 -23.16
CA MET A 11 24.97 -38.36 -23.13
C MET A 11 24.40 -36.94 -23.23
N LEU A 12 23.71 -36.65 -24.34
CA LEU A 12 22.94 -35.42 -24.53
C LEU A 12 21.68 -35.51 -23.66
N ILE A 13 21.66 -34.80 -22.52
CA ILE A 13 20.46 -34.67 -21.68
C ILE A 13 19.55 -33.64 -22.35
N VAL A 14 18.45 -34.11 -22.94
CA VAL A 14 17.33 -33.26 -23.36
C VAL A 14 16.64 -32.78 -22.08
N LEU A 15 16.90 -31.53 -21.70
CA LEU A 15 16.18 -30.86 -20.62
C LEU A 15 14.76 -30.53 -21.14
N ALA A 16 13.80 -31.36 -20.80
CA ALA A 16 12.39 -31.04 -20.99
C ALA A 16 12.03 -29.88 -20.05
N LEU A 17 11.92 -28.68 -20.59
CA LEU A 17 11.29 -27.54 -19.94
C LEU A 17 9.80 -27.87 -19.75
N LEU A 18 9.49 -28.42 -18.58
CA LEU A 18 8.12 -28.56 -18.11
C LEU A 18 7.62 -27.14 -17.80
N SER A 19 6.89 -26.53 -18.72
CA SER A 19 6.13 -25.31 -18.45
C SER A 19 5.05 -25.64 -17.44
N MET A 20 5.36 -25.53 -16.15
CA MET A 20 4.33 -25.43 -15.12
C MET A 20 3.61 -24.11 -15.38
N ALA A 21 2.45 -24.20 -16.01
CA ALA A 21 1.48 -23.13 -15.95
C ALA A 21 1.16 -22.96 -14.46
N LEU A 22 1.63 -21.86 -13.87
CA LEU A 22 1.14 -21.42 -12.58
C LEU A 22 -0.39 -21.27 -12.72
N PRO A 23 -1.17 -21.64 -11.70
CA PRO A 23 -2.60 -21.35 -11.73
C PRO A 23 -2.74 -19.85 -11.95
N ALA A 24 -3.38 -19.48 -13.06
CA ALA A 24 -3.84 -18.12 -13.25
C ALA A 24 -4.92 -17.90 -12.19
N PHE A 25 -4.54 -17.29 -11.07
CA PHE A 25 -5.51 -16.64 -10.22
C PHE A 25 -6.25 -15.67 -11.12
N ALA A 26 -7.57 -15.83 -11.27
CA ALA A 26 -8.38 -14.86 -11.99
C ALA A 26 -8.10 -13.51 -11.32
N GLN A 27 -7.34 -12.65 -11.99
CA GLN A 27 -6.98 -11.35 -11.47
C GLN A 27 -8.27 -10.56 -11.47
N THR A 28 -8.90 -10.45 -10.30
CA THR A 28 -10.18 -9.76 -10.13
C THR A 28 -9.99 -8.33 -10.62
N THR A 29 -10.74 -7.95 -11.66
CA THR A 29 -10.85 -6.55 -12.09
C THR A 29 -11.43 -5.74 -10.94
N GLY A 30 -10.91 -4.56 -10.69
CA GLY A 30 -11.37 -3.72 -9.59
C GLY A 30 -10.91 -2.29 -9.74
N GLU A 31 -11.56 -1.40 -8.99
CA GLU A 31 -11.10 -0.03 -8.87
C GLU A 31 -9.77 0.01 -8.11
N VAL A 32 -8.88 0.89 -8.57
CA VAL A 32 -7.56 1.12 -7.99
C VAL A 32 -7.33 2.60 -7.82
N GLU A 33 -6.60 2.95 -6.76
CA GLU A 33 -6.10 4.29 -6.52
C GLU A 33 -4.58 4.26 -6.41
N LEU A 34 -3.91 5.21 -7.07
CA LEU A 34 -2.48 5.44 -6.94
C LEU A 34 -2.28 6.89 -6.50
N VAL A 35 -1.40 7.09 -5.51
CA VAL A 35 -0.91 8.42 -5.17
C VAL A 35 0.61 8.40 -5.31
N GLY A 36 1.15 9.30 -6.11
CA GLY A 36 2.58 9.29 -6.40
C GLY A 36 3.01 10.46 -7.26
N THR A 37 4.29 10.46 -7.61
CA THR A 37 4.88 11.44 -8.54
C THR A 37 4.83 10.88 -9.95
N VAL A 38 4.54 11.72 -10.95
CA VAL A 38 4.65 11.36 -12.36
C VAL A 38 6.13 11.22 -12.73
N GLU A 39 6.55 10.00 -12.99
CA GLU A 39 7.94 9.63 -13.31
C GLU A 39 8.25 9.79 -14.81
N ALA A 40 7.26 9.53 -15.65
CA ALA A 40 7.33 9.65 -17.10
C ALA A 40 5.94 9.93 -17.68
N MET A 41 5.88 10.50 -18.88
CA MET A 41 4.61 10.65 -19.60
C MET A 41 4.78 10.63 -21.12
N THR A 42 3.71 10.23 -21.79
CA THR A 42 3.47 10.37 -23.23
C THR A 42 2.16 11.11 -23.45
N LEU A 43 1.60 11.08 -24.66
CA LEU A 43 0.29 11.67 -24.93
C LEU A 43 -0.84 10.91 -24.20
N ASP A 44 -0.74 9.58 -24.13
CA ASP A 44 -1.83 8.71 -23.71
C ASP A 44 -1.48 7.88 -22.45
N THR A 45 -0.31 8.10 -21.87
CA THR A 45 0.17 7.30 -20.73
C THR A 45 0.99 8.14 -19.77
N ILE A 46 0.80 7.92 -18.47
CA ILE A 46 1.69 8.40 -17.41
C ILE A 46 2.30 7.23 -16.64
N THR A 47 3.46 7.43 -16.03
CA THR A 47 4.07 6.47 -15.10
C THR A 47 4.04 7.02 -13.68
N VAL A 48 3.45 6.27 -12.75
CA VAL A 48 3.36 6.61 -11.33
C VAL A 48 3.66 5.36 -10.51
N ASN A 49 4.56 5.47 -9.53
CA ASN A 49 5.02 4.34 -8.70
C ASN A 49 5.51 3.15 -9.55
N GLY A 50 6.21 3.44 -10.66
CA GLY A 50 6.66 2.46 -11.65
C GLY A 50 5.58 1.89 -12.58
N GLN A 51 4.29 2.21 -12.38
CA GLN A 51 3.21 1.69 -13.21
C GLN A 51 2.86 2.60 -14.36
N ALA A 52 2.83 2.04 -15.58
CA ALA A 52 2.29 2.69 -16.76
C ALA A 52 0.75 2.65 -16.73
N ILE A 53 0.14 3.82 -16.81
CA ILE A 53 -1.31 4.02 -16.69
C ILE A 53 -1.82 4.70 -17.96
N ASP A 54 -2.79 4.08 -18.62
CA ASP A 54 -3.48 4.66 -19.77
C ASP A 54 -4.40 5.80 -19.31
N VAL A 55 -4.15 7.01 -19.82
CA VAL A 55 -4.91 8.23 -19.50
C VAL A 55 -5.66 8.77 -20.73
N SER A 56 -5.70 8.04 -21.84
CA SER A 56 -6.29 8.50 -23.12
C SER A 56 -7.77 8.88 -23.02
N THR A 57 -8.49 8.27 -22.08
CA THR A 57 -9.92 8.54 -21.82
C THR A 57 -10.20 9.12 -20.43
N ALA A 58 -9.16 9.44 -19.67
CA ALA A 58 -9.30 9.89 -18.29
C ALA A 58 -9.80 11.35 -18.23
N GLU A 59 -10.56 11.68 -17.20
CA GLU A 59 -10.81 13.06 -16.81
C GLU A 59 -9.58 13.63 -16.09
N ILE A 60 -8.97 14.66 -16.66
CA ILE A 60 -7.75 15.27 -16.12
C ILE A 60 -8.10 16.60 -15.46
N ASN A 61 -8.14 16.61 -14.13
CA ASN A 61 -8.55 17.75 -13.30
C ASN A 61 -7.37 18.52 -12.70
N THR A 62 -6.15 18.16 -13.07
CA THR A 62 -4.91 18.81 -12.61
C THR A 62 -3.91 18.97 -13.75
N SER A 63 -2.88 19.78 -13.53
CA SER A 63 -1.73 19.80 -14.43
C SER A 63 -0.93 18.50 -14.27
N VAL A 64 -0.68 17.82 -15.39
CA VAL A 64 0.09 16.58 -15.42
C VAL A 64 1.37 16.83 -16.19
N GLU A 65 2.49 16.81 -15.47
CA GLU A 65 3.84 16.89 -16.01
C GLU A 65 4.78 16.00 -15.19
N VAL A 66 5.94 15.64 -15.75
CA VAL A 66 6.94 14.87 -14.99
C VAL A 66 7.36 15.64 -13.75
N GLY A 67 7.30 14.99 -12.59
CA GLY A 67 7.53 15.60 -11.28
C GLY A 67 6.26 16.11 -10.58
N ALA A 68 5.12 16.15 -11.27
CA ALA A 68 3.84 16.48 -10.62
C ALA A 68 3.40 15.34 -9.69
N VAL A 69 2.83 15.72 -8.54
CA VAL A 69 2.21 14.77 -7.61
C VAL A 69 0.74 14.65 -7.94
N VAL A 70 0.27 13.42 -8.17
CA VAL A 70 -1.08 13.13 -8.66
C VAL A 70 -1.75 12.00 -7.86
N LYS A 71 -3.08 12.09 -7.76
CA LYS A 71 -3.94 10.95 -7.43
C LYS A 71 -4.53 10.43 -8.73
N VAL A 72 -4.42 9.13 -8.97
CA VAL A 72 -4.98 8.46 -10.14
C VAL A 72 -5.99 7.44 -9.66
N GLU A 73 -7.22 7.55 -10.14
CA GLU A 73 -8.29 6.58 -9.93
C GLU A 73 -8.60 5.89 -11.24
N GLY A 74 -8.69 4.57 -11.23
CA GLY A 74 -8.83 3.80 -12.45
C GLY A 74 -9.31 2.39 -12.24
N MET A 75 -9.34 1.64 -13.34
CA MET A 75 -9.70 0.24 -13.38
C MET A 75 -8.48 -0.61 -13.68
N LEU A 76 -8.27 -1.65 -12.88
CA LEU A 76 -7.35 -2.73 -13.20
C LEU A 76 -7.97 -3.66 -14.24
N ASN A 77 -7.30 -3.79 -15.38
CA ASN A 77 -7.71 -4.66 -16.47
C ASN A 77 -7.24 -6.11 -16.26
N PRO A 78 -7.89 -7.10 -16.92
CA PRO A 78 -7.50 -8.51 -16.80
C PRO A 78 -6.06 -8.83 -17.24
N ASP A 79 -5.44 -7.97 -18.03
CA ASP A 79 -4.04 -8.11 -18.47
C ASP A 79 -3.04 -7.43 -17.51
N GLY A 80 -3.52 -6.86 -16.40
CA GLY A 80 -2.73 -6.15 -15.40
C GLY A 80 -2.45 -4.69 -15.73
N SER A 81 -2.88 -4.19 -16.90
CA SER A 81 -2.81 -2.75 -17.21
C SER A 81 -3.83 -1.95 -16.40
N ILE A 82 -3.58 -0.65 -16.24
CA ILE A 82 -4.48 0.27 -15.53
C ILE A 82 -4.99 1.30 -16.53
N SER A 83 -6.32 1.41 -16.62
CA SER A 83 -6.98 2.49 -17.35
C SER A 83 -7.50 3.52 -16.35
N ALA A 84 -6.98 4.74 -16.40
CA ALA A 84 -7.41 5.81 -15.52
C ALA A 84 -8.83 6.28 -15.92
N ARG A 85 -9.67 6.44 -14.90
CA ARG A 85 -10.93 7.17 -14.98
C ARG A 85 -10.68 8.65 -14.72
N GLU A 86 -9.88 8.98 -13.71
CA GLU A 86 -9.56 10.35 -13.31
C GLU A 86 -8.10 10.51 -12.91
N VAL A 87 -7.56 11.71 -13.18
CA VAL A 87 -6.28 12.18 -12.64
C VAL A 87 -6.51 13.52 -11.96
N ASN A 88 -6.37 13.51 -10.64
CA ASN A 88 -6.66 14.61 -9.75
C ASN A 88 -5.37 15.13 -9.11
N ALA A 89 -5.39 16.38 -8.65
CA ALA A 89 -4.39 16.84 -7.70
C ALA A 89 -4.58 16.05 -6.39
N VAL A 90 -3.50 15.80 -5.66
CA VAL A 90 -3.62 15.17 -4.34
C VAL A 90 -4.22 16.17 -3.37
N ALA A 91 -5.20 15.72 -2.58
CA ALA A 91 -5.83 16.56 -1.55
C ALA A 91 -4.79 17.04 -0.53
N GLU A 92 -5.05 18.18 0.11
CA GLU A 92 -4.23 18.62 1.24
C GLU A 92 -4.22 17.52 2.32
N GLY A 93 -3.03 17.13 2.79
CA GLY A 93 -2.87 16.10 3.82
C GLY A 93 -2.55 14.68 3.33
N VAL A 94 -2.42 14.43 2.02
CA VAL A 94 -1.87 13.15 1.52
C VAL A 94 -0.58 13.41 0.77
N GLN A 95 0.51 12.74 1.17
CA GLN A 95 1.81 12.88 0.49
C GLN A 95 2.23 11.57 -0.21
N PRO A 96 2.96 11.65 -1.35
CA PRO A 96 3.57 10.47 -1.97
C PRO A 96 4.44 9.70 -0.98
N GLY A 97 4.23 8.39 -0.89
CA GLY A 97 4.98 7.51 0.01
C GLY A 97 4.58 7.61 1.49
N GLU A 98 3.62 8.45 1.84
CA GLU A 98 3.05 8.50 3.19
C GLU A 98 1.98 7.42 3.37
N ALA A 99 1.94 6.86 4.57
CA ALA A 99 0.89 5.95 5.03
C ALA A 99 0.04 6.61 6.11
N GLU A 100 -1.19 6.15 6.19
CA GLU A 100 -2.09 6.41 7.30
C GLU A 100 -2.09 5.20 8.23
N LEU A 101 -1.92 5.46 9.52
CA LEU A 101 -1.98 4.46 10.59
C LEU A 101 -3.13 4.84 11.53
N ILE A 102 -4.14 3.97 11.62
CA ILE A 102 -5.26 4.15 12.56
C ILE A 102 -5.18 3.06 13.62
N GLY A 103 -5.09 3.45 14.89
CA GLY A 103 -5.03 2.51 16.00
C GLY A 103 -5.07 3.15 17.38
N ILE A 104 -4.96 2.33 18.42
CA ILE A 104 -4.95 2.75 19.82
C ILE A 104 -3.58 3.31 20.21
N LEU A 105 -3.58 4.54 20.73
CA LEU A 105 -2.42 5.17 21.34
C LEU A 105 -2.10 4.52 22.68
N THR A 106 -0.97 3.83 22.79
CA THR A 106 -0.57 3.06 23.99
C THR A 106 0.49 3.75 24.83
N SER A 107 1.27 4.67 24.23
CA SER A 107 2.25 5.50 24.93
C SER A 107 2.45 6.80 24.17
N PHE A 108 2.69 7.90 24.89
CA PHE A 108 2.86 9.23 24.30
C PHE A 108 3.77 10.09 25.18
N ASN A 109 4.81 10.66 24.58
CA ASN A 109 5.71 11.60 25.23
C ASN A 109 6.10 12.72 24.25
N SER A 110 7.14 13.52 24.57
CA SER A 110 7.53 14.69 23.78
C SER A 110 8.14 14.39 22.41
N SER A 111 8.62 13.17 22.17
CA SER A 111 9.33 12.82 20.92
C SER A 111 8.84 11.53 20.29
N THR A 112 8.14 10.67 21.04
CA THR A 112 7.60 9.42 20.50
C THR A 112 6.17 9.17 20.94
N MET A 113 5.41 8.56 20.05
CA MET A 113 4.15 7.88 20.38
C MET A 113 4.21 6.42 19.96
N VAL A 114 3.37 5.60 20.58
CA VAL A 114 3.25 4.18 20.26
C VAL A 114 1.80 3.84 19.94
N VAL A 115 1.53 3.37 18.74
CA VAL A 115 0.18 3.00 18.26
C VAL A 115 0.17 1.51 17.94
N ASN A 116 -0.64 0.72 18.67
CA ASN A 116 -0.66 -0.76 18.56
C ASN A 116 0.74 -1.42 18.52
N GLY A 117 1.70 -0.90 19.29
CA GLY A 117 3.08 -1.40 19.34
C GLY A 117 4.02 -0.84 18.27
N GLN A 118 3.52 -0.05 17.32
CA GLN A 118 4.35 0.70 16.37
C GLN A 118 4.93 1.94 17.02
N THR A 119 6.26 2.07 16.98
CA THR A 119 6.94 3.26 17.49
C THR A 119 7.04 4.32 16.41
N ILE A 120 6.58 5.52 16.75
CA ILE A 120 6.46 6.65 15.83
C ILE A 120 7.25 7.82 16.42
N ASP A 121 8.21 8.34 15.66
CA ASP A 121 8.88 9.61 15.92
C ASP A 121 7.94 10.75 15.56
N ILE A 122 7.67 11.60 16.56
CA ILE A 122 6.78 12.76 16.46
C ILE A 122 7.51 14.07 16.77
N SER A 123 8.84 14.05 16.80
CA SER A 123 9.67 15.20 17.15
C SER A 123 9.46 16.41 16.24
N THR A 124 9.02 16.18 15.00
CA THR A 124 8.70 17.21 14.01
C THR A 124 7.24 17.21 13.56
N ALA A 125 6.39 16.40 14.20
CA ALA A 125 5.00 16.23 13.77
C ALA A 125 4.11 17.39 14.21
N GLU A 126 3.10 17.71 13.40
CA GLU A 126 1.96 18.52 13.81
C GLU A 126 1.00 17.66 14.65
N LEU A 127 0.80 18.05 15.91
CA LEU A 127 -0.04 17.29 16.85
C LEU A 127 -1.32 18.05 17.14
N TYR A 128 -2.44 17.49 16.71
CA TYR A 128 -3.74 18.08 16.98
C TYR A 128 -4.14 17.86 18.46
N PRO A 129 -4.85 18.81 19.09
CA PRO A 129 -5.29 18.66 20.47
C PRO A 129 -6.18 17.42 20.68
N GLY A 130 -6.07 16.79 21.86
CA GLY A 130 -6.96 15.68 22.27
C GLY A 130 -6.34 14.29 22.22
N LEU A 131 -5.09 14.14 21.77
CA LEU A 131 -4.36 12.86 21.78
C LEU A 131 -4.23 12.33 23.22
N THR A 132 -4.87 11.18 23.48
CA THR A 132 -4.96 10.58 24.82
C THR A 132 -4.61 9.09 24.76
N VAL A 133 -3.78 8.62 25.68
CA VAL A 133 -3.44 7.20 25.77
C VAL A 133 -4.69 6.39 26.10
N GLY A 134 -4.91 5.31 25.35
CA GLY A 134 -6.09 4.45 25.41
C GLY A 134 -7.13 4.75 24.33
N GLU A 135 -7.02 5.90 23.64
CA GLU A 135 -7.93 6.31 22.58
C GLU A 135 -7.37 6.00 21.18
N MET A 136 -8.26 5.95 20.19
CA MET A 136 -7.87 5.84 18.79
C MET A 136 -7.27 7.14 18.27
N VAL A 137 -6.25 7.00 17.44
CA VAL A 137 -5.58 8.09 16.75
C VAL A 137 -5.37 7.71 15.30
N LYS A 138 -5.30 8.73 14.44
CA LYS A 138 -4.87 8.61 13.06
C LYS A 138 -3.53 9.34 12.93
N VAL A 139 -2.57 8.67 12.31
CA VAL A 139 -1.22 9.21 12.10
C VAL A 139 -0.89 9.14 10.63
N HIS A 140 -0.48 10.26 10.06
CA HIS A 140 0.13 10.30 8.73
C HIS A 140 1.65 10.26 8.90
N ALA A 141 2.28 9.21 8.39
CA ALA A 141 3.69 8.94 8.61
C ALA A 141 4.37 8.23 7.42
N VAL A 142 5.68 8.41 7.33
CA VAL A 142 6.55 7.65 6.43
C VAL A 142 7.32 6.63 7.25
N ALA A 143 7.34 5.36 6.80
CA ALA A 143 8.18 4.36 7.43
C ALA A 143 9.64 4.51 6.99
N THR A 144 10.54 4.29 7.93
CA THR A 144 11.96 4.12 7.67
C THR A 144 12.28 2.65 7.41
N ALA A 145 13.43 2.38 6.77
CA ALA A 145 13.89 1.01 6.49
C ALA A 145 14.07 0.14 7.74
N ASP A 146 14.25 0.76 8.92
CA ASP A 146 14.39 0.07 10.21
C ASP A 146 13.04 -0.20 10.89
N GLY A 147 11.92 0.08 10.21
CA GLY A 147 10.55 -0.13 10.71
C GLY A 147 10.04 0.96 11.65
N THR A 148 10.83 2.01 11.92
CA THR A 148 10.38 3.18 12.69
C THR A 148 9.56 4.11 11.80
N TRP A 149 8.49 4.70 12.31
CA TRP A 149 7.69 5.69 11.60
C TRP A 149 8.15 7.11 11.92
N ILE A 150 8.15 8.00 10.94
CA ILE A 150 8.33 9.44 11.13
C ILE A 150 7.00 10.10 10.79
N ALA A 151 6.32 10.64 11.80
CA ALA A 151 5.02 11.28 11.61
C ALA A 151 5.19 12.70 11.05
N ARG A 152 4.32 13.04 10.11
CA ARG A 152 4.05 14.42 9.72
C ARG A 152 2.98 15.02 10.61
N GLU A 153 1.92 14.29 10.88
CA GLU A 153 0.84 14.73 11.76
C GLU A 153 0.17 13.57 12.50
N ALA A 154 -0.44 13.88 13.64
CA ALA A 154 -1.28 12.95 14.38
C ALA A 154 -2.49 13.68 14.99
N GLU A 155 -3.66 13.05 14.88
CA GLU A 155 -4.92 13.57 15.40
C GLU A 155 -5.76 12.49 16.10
N PRO A 156 -6.66 12.88 17.03
CA PRO A 156 -7.66 11.95 17.55
C PRO A 156 -8.51 11.39 16.41
N TYR A 157 -8.77 10.09 16.46
CA TYR A 157 -9.64 9.44 15.50
C TYR A 157 -10.88 8.93 16.21
N SER A 158 -12.05 9.38 15.75
CA SER A 158 -13.32 8.80 16.14
C SER A 158 -13.90 8.13 14.90
N PRO A 159 -14.02 6.80 14.87
CA PRO A 159 -14.78 6.17 13.80
C PRO A 159 -16.21 6.73 13.83
N ALA A 160 -16.81 6.89 12.64
CA ALA A 160 -18.22 7.26 12.56
C ALA A 160 -19.06 6.23 13.33
N ALA A 161 -20.20 6.62 13.91
CA ALA A 161 -21.05 5.69 14.66
C ALA A 161 -21.60 4.51 13.81
N GLU A 162 -21.45 4.59 12.49
CA GLU A 162 -21.83 3.59 11.48
C GLU A 162 -20.62 2.80 10.96
N ASP A 163 -19.39 3.10 11.41
CA ASP A 163 -18.24 2.23 11.18
C ASP A 163 -18.57 0.89 11.81
N ASP A 164 -18.61 -0.16 10.99
CA ASP A 164 -19.13 -1.46 11.37
C ASP A 164 -18.24 -2.20 12.38
N GLY A 165 -17.17 -1.54 12.86
CA GLY A 165 -16.33 -2.03 13.92
C GLY A 165 -15.69 -3.36 13.56
N THR A 166 -15.39 -3.56 12.27
CA THR A 166 -14.72 -4.76 11.77
C THR A 166 -13.29 -4.91 12.31
N GLY A 167 -12.73 -3.87 12.94
CA GLY A 167 -11.49 -3.96 13.72
C GLY A 167 -11.65 -4.90 14.91
N LEU A 168 -10.97 -6.05 14.85
CA LEU A 168 -10.91 -6.97 16.00
C LEU A 168 -10.06 -6.37 17.13
N PRO A 169 -10.28 -6.78 18.40
CA PRO A 169 -9.44 -6.32 19.50
C PRO A 169 -7.95 -6.54 19.23
N GLY A 170 -7.17 -5.46 19.27
CA GLY A 170 -5.73 -5.48 19.01
C GLY A 170 -5.34 -5.22 17.55
N GLU A 171 -6.31 -5.16 16.64
CA GLU A 171 -6.07 -4.74 15.26
C GLU A 171 -5.88 -3.22 15.17
N PHE A 172 -5.22 -2.84 14.08
CA PHE A 172 -5.06 -1.47 13.62
C PHE A 172 -4.98 -1.48 12.09
N GLU A 173 -5.10 -0.32 11.48
CA GLU A 173 -5.12 -0.18 10.02
C GLU A 173 -3.84 0.49 9.54
N ILE A 174 -3.30 -0.03 8.43
CA ILE A 174 -2.27 0.63 7.63
C ILE A 174 -2.86 0.85 6.24
N THR A 175 -2.98 2.11 5.83
CA THR A 175 -3.34 2.48 4.47
C THR A 175 -2.15 3.12 3.78
N GLY A 176 -1.63 2.52 2.71
CA GLY A 176 -0.43 2.99 2.04
C GLY A 176 -0.19 2.32 0.70
N THR A 177 0.91 2.72 0.03
CA THR A 177 1.30 2.14 -1.26
C THR A 177 1.83 0.71 -1.07
N LEU A 178 1.31 -0.23 -1.86
CA LEU A 178 1.85 -1.58 -1.97
C LEU A 178 3.16 -1.56 -2.78
N GLU A 179 4.28 -1.89 -2.15
CA GLU A 179 5.62 -1.78 -2.73
C GLU A 179 6.16 -3.13 -3.22
N ALA A 180 5.74 -4.23 -2.59
CA ALA A 180 6.16 -5.57 -2.97
C ALA A 180 5.13 -6.63 -2.60
N VAL A 181 5.10 -7.71 -3.39
CA VAL A 181 4.34 -8.93 -3.10
C VAL A 181 5.31 -10.10 -3.13
N GLY A 182 5.41 -10.80 -2.01
CA GLY A 182 6.26 -11.97 -1.82
C GLY A 182 5.45 -13.24 -1.58
N ASP A 183 6.16 -14.33 -1.28
CA ASP A 183 5.51 -15.58 -0.87
C ASP A 183 5.02 -15.44 0.57
N GLY A 184 3.69 -15.36 0.75
CA GLY A 184 3.04 -15.24 2.06
C GLY A 184 3.19 -13.88 2.76
N SER A 185 3.73 -12.85 2.09
CA SER A 185 3.92 -11.50 2.64
C SER A 185 3.77 -10.40 1.60
N ILE A 186 3.50 -9.18 2.06
CA ILE A 186 3.51 -7.94 1.26
C ILE A 186 4.35 -6.87 1.94
N THR A 187 4.78 -5.86 1.19
CA THR A 187 5.38 -4.64 1.75
C THR A 187 4.46 -3.46 1.46
N VAL A 188 3.98 -2.78 2.51
CA VAL A 188 3.11 -1.59 2.40
C VAL A 188 3.78 -0.44 3.12
N ALA A 189 4.10 0.63 2.39
CA ALA A 189 4.84 1.78 2.90
C ALA A 189 6.04 1.37 3.78
N GLY A 190 6.96 0.56 3.24
CA GLY A 190 8.14 0.06 3.94
C GLY A 190 7.90 -1.05 4.97
N GLN A 191 6.66 -1.36 5.36
CA GLN A 191 6.37 -2.39 6.37
C GLN A 191 6.16 -3.75 5.74
N SER A 192 6.90 -4.75 6.21
CA SER A 192 6.68 -6.16 5.83
C SER A 192 5.54 -6.76 6.65
N ILE A 193 4.48 -7.21 5.98
CA ILE A 193 3.25 -7.74 6.58
C ILE A 193 3.03 -9.17 6.08
N VAL A 194 2.88 -10.12 7.00
CA VAL A 194 2.51 -11.51 6.70
C VAL A 194 1.04 -11.56 6.31
N ILE A 195 0.74 -12.13 5.14
CA ILE A 195 -0.63 -12.30 4.62
C ILE A 195 -1.06 -13.77 4.54
N THR A 196 -0.28 -14.68 5.14
CA THR A 196 -0.63 -16.10 5.17
C THR A 196 -1.90 -16.30 5.99
N GLY A 197 -2.99 -16.68 5.32
CA GLY A 197 -4.30 -16.86 5.95
C GLY A 197 -5.15 -15.59 6.02
N ALA A 198 -4.68 -14.47 5.47
CA ALA A 198 -5.46 -13.25 5.33
C ALA A 198 -6.55 -13.39 4.25
N GLU A 199 -7.66 -12.69 4.44
CA GLU A 199 -8.63 -12.44 3.37
C GLU A 199 -8.09 -11.35 2.44
N VAL A 200 -7.88 -11.69 1.17
CA VAL A 200 -7.42 -10.73 0.15
C VAL A 200 -8.58 -10.45 -0.78
N LYS A 201 -9.22 -9.28 -0.62
CA LYS A 201 -10.46 -8.91 -1.31
C LYS A 201 -10.24 -8.41 -2.74
N SER A 202 -9.02 -8.05 -3.10
CA SER A 202 -8.68 -7.46 -4.40
C SER A 202 -7.34 -7.95 -4.93
N ALA A 203 -7.09 -7.79 -6.23
CA ALA A 203 -5.79 -8.10 -6.80
C ALA A 203 -4.69 -7.21 -6.22
N LEU A 204 -3.59 -7.81 -5.77
CA LEU A 204 -2.44 -7.10 -5.23
C LEU A 204 -1.57 -6.57 -6.37
N VAL A 205 -1.61 -5.26 -6.61
CA VAL A 205 -0.84 -4.59 -7.66
C VAL A 205 0.13 -3.61 -7.04
N VAL A 206 1.43 -3.82 -7.28
CA VAL A 206 2.47 -2.89 -6.80
C VAL A 206 2.23 -1.49 -7.36
N GLY A 207 2.40 -0.48 -6.51
CA GLY A 207 2.14 0.93 -6.80
C GLY A 207 0.73 1.40 -6.44
N VAL A 208 -0.22 0.49 -6.23
CA VAL A 208 -1.60 0.78 -5.81
C VAL A 208 -1.69 0.96 -4.29
N ARG A 209 -2.57 1.85 -3.85
CA ARG A 209 -2.90 2.03 -2.44
C ARG A 209 -3.76 0.87 -1.93
N VAL A 210 -3.38 0.34 -0.79
CA VAL A 210 -4.10 -0.74 -0.09
C VAL A 210 -4.37 -0.32 1.34
N LYS A 211 -5.50 -0.78 1.88
CA LYS A 211 -5.79 -0.77 3.31
C LYS A 211 -5.59 -2.19 3.84
N VAL A 212 -4.90 -2.28 4.97
CA VAL A 212 -4.59 -3.55 5.62
C VAL A 212 -5.07 -3.52 7.07
N HIS A 213 -5.88 -4.50 7.46
CA HIS A 213 -6.19 -4.75 8.86
C HIS A 213 -5.12 -5.65 9.45
N VAL A 214 -4.34 -5.12 10.39
CA VAL A 214 -3.10 -5.71 10.89
C VAL A 214 -3.16 -5.94 12.39
N SER A 215 -2.59 -7.05 12.85
CA SER A 215 -2.25 -7.31 14.25
C SER A 215 -0.73 -7.44 14.41
N LEU A 216 -0.21 -7.07 15.58
CA LEU A 216 1.18 -7.34 15.95
C LEU A 216 1.24 -8.61 16.81
N VAL A 217 1.81 -9.69 16.25
CA VAL A 217 1.94 -11.00 16.91
C VAL A 217 3.42 -11.33 17.07
N ASP A 218 3.91 -11.40 18.32
CA ASP A 218 5.32 -11.67 18.64
C ASP A 218 6.32 -10.75 17.88
N GLY A 219 5.93 -9.48 17.69
CA GLY A 219 6.73 -8.49 16.96
C GLY A 219 6.60 -8.55 15.44
N VAL A 220 5.75 -9.43 14.90
CA VAL A 220 5.50 -9.58 13.46
C VAL A 220 4.14 -8.99 13.09
N LEU A 221 4.09 -8.23 12.00
CA LEU A 221 2.83 -7.74 11.43
C LEU A 221 2.13 -8.87 10.70
N VAL A 222 0.89 -9.18 11.11
CA VAL A 222 0.06 -10.21 10.51
C VAL A 222 -1.25 -9.57 10.05
N ALA A 223 -1.53 -9.64 8.75
CA ALA A 223 -2.78 -9.17 8.19
C ALA A 223 -3.89 -10.18 8.48
N ARG A 224 -5.06 -9.68 8.88
CA ARG A 224 -6.32 -10.42 8.73
C ARG A 224 -6.90 -10.21 7.35
N GLU A 225 -6.79 -9.00 6.82
CA GLU A 225 -7.47 -8.59 5.59
C GLU A 225 -6.65 -7.57 4.81
N VAL A 226 -6.71 -7.67 3.48
CA VAL A 226 -6.11 -6.72 2.54
C VAL A 226 -7.15 -6.36 1.47
N GLU A 227 -7.38 -5.06 1.27
CA GLU A 227 -8.23 -4.53 0.20
C GLU A 227 -7.62 -3.29 -0.47
N ASN A 228 -8.07 -2.97 -1.68
CA ASN A 228 -7.66 -1.72 -2.31
C ASN A 228 -8.24 -0.54 -1.51
N ALA A 229 -7.40 0.45 -1.24
CA ALA A 229 -7.83 1.70 -0.64
C ALA A 229 -8.21 2.65 -1.77
N VAL A 230 -9.50 2.74 -2.07
CA VAL A 230 -10.06 3.71 -3.01
C VAL A 230 -10.81 4.74 -2.18
N SER A 231 -10.41 6.01 -2.27
CA SER A 231 -11.15 7.07 -1.57
C SER A 231 -12.50 7.26 -2.27
N ASP A 232 -13.59 6.99 -1.55
CA ASP A 232 -14.90 7.39 -2.02
C ASP A 232 -14.90 8.92 -2.14
N MET A 233 -15.08 9.45 -3.34
CA MET A 233 -15.14 10.89 -3.64
C MET A 233 -16.28 11.65 -2.91
N ASN A 234 -16.95 11.02 -1.94
CA ASN A 234 -18.03 11.59 -1.15
C ASN A 234 -17.63 12.03 0.26
N ASP A 235 -16.38 11.89 0.68
CA ASP A 235 -15.87 12.58 1.87
C ASP A 235 -15.57 14.06 1.57
N ASN A 236 -16.61 14.75 1.08
CA ASN A 236 -16.78 16.16 1.34
C ASN A 236 -17.13 16.30 2.83
N THR A 237 -16.13 16.08 3.70
CA THR A 237 -16.12 16.71 5.02
C THR A 237 -15.96 18.20 4.77
N ASN A 238 -17.08 18.82 4.43
CA ASN A 238 -17.29 20.24 4.51
C ASN A 238 -17.10 20.60 5.99
N SER A 239 -15.84 20.73 6.42
CA SER A 239 -15.46 21.40 7.66
C SER A 239 -15.70 22.89 7.46
N ASN A 240 -16.98 23.22 7.32
CA ASN A 240 -17.53 24.53 7.55
C ASN A 240 -18.53 24.37 8.70
N ASP A 241 -18.05 24.49 9.93
CA ASP A 241 -18.67 25.46 10.83
C ASP A 241 -17.76 25.83 12.02
N LYS A 242 -17.25 27.07 11.93
CA LYS A 242 -16.97 28.11 12.96
C LYS A 242 -15.93 27.90 14.05
#